data_AF-A0A7R9N1G0-F1
#
_entry.id   AF-A0A7R9N1G0-F1
#
_cell.length_a   1.000
_cell.length_b   1.000
_cell.length_c   1.000
_cell.angle_alpha   90.00
_cell.angle_beta   90.00
_cell.angle_gamma   90.00
#
_symmetry.space_group_name_H-M   'P 1'
#
loop_
_entity.id
_entity.type
_entity.pdbx_description
1 polymer ?
#
loop_
_entity_poly.entity_id
_entity_poly.type
_entity_poly.pdbx_seq_one_letter_code
_entity_poly.pdbx_strand_id
1 'polypeptide(L)'
;MLIKKKNPSINSYYDDPDDSDDFFVESEHGFFPHWFHQETGKWNFTYQYPQIWFDLRDKWDRAGINYFQNSKNATLENRAYCIENPNNHKGYGTNVWGLTACECPLHDSNYGAHGPRQDDDGTIAPAGASGSMIFTPHESIEALRYMKEAHGDLFWWKYGFKDAFNLETV
;
A
#
# COMPACT_ATOMS: atom_id res chain seq x y z
N MET A 1 21.43 -30.66 -22.41
CA MET A 1 22.22 -30.16 -21.27
C MET A 1 21.30 -29.25 -20.48
N LEU A 2 20.75 -29.76 -19.37
CA LEU A 2 19.77 -29.04 -18.55
C LEU A 2 20.51 -27.91 -17.81
N ILE A 3 20.20 -26.66 -18.15
CA ILE A 3 20.65 -25.51 -17.36
C ILE A 3 19.90 -25.59 -16.03
N LYS A 4 20.61 -25.93 -14.96
CA LYS A 4 20.07 -25.87 -13.60
C LYS A 4 19.72 -24.40 -13.33
N LYS A 5 18.42 -24.08 -13.26
CA LYS A 5 17.95 -22.80 -12.72
C LYS A 5 18.48 -22.69 -11.29
N LYS A 6 19.35 -21.71 -11.06
CA LYS A 6 19.85 -21.38 -9.74
C LYS A 6 18.66 -20.78 -8.97
N ASN A 7 18.39 -21.23 -7.76
CA ASN A 7 17.34 -20.62 -6.95
C ASN A 7 17.75 -19.16 -6.66
N PRO A 8 16.90 -18.17 -6.97
CA PRO A 8 17.21 -16.77 -6.65
C PRO A 8 17.31 -16.64 -5.14
N SER A 9 18.45 -16.13 -4.67
CA SER A 9 18.67 -15.83 -3.26
C SER A 9 18.45 -14.35 -3.02
N ILE A 10 17.78 -14.02 -1.93
CA ILE A 10 17.30 -12.68 -1.53
C ILE A 10 18.38 -11.56 -1.43
N ASN A 11 19.65 -11.85 -1.71
CA ASN A 11 20.80 -10.94 -1.54
C ASN A 11 21.60 -10.66 -2.84
N SER A 12 21.22 -11.18 -4.01
CA SER A 12 22.03 -11.08 -5.23
C SER A 12 22.34 -9.65 -5.67
N TYR A 13 21.43 -8.69 -5.50
CA TYR A 13 21.66 -7.29 -5.91
C TYR A 13 22.87 -6.60 -5.25
N TYR A 14 23.17 -6.94 -3.99
CA TYR A 14 24.35 -6.37 -3.30
C TYR A 14 25.64 -7.13 -3.63
N ASP A 15 25.53 -8.33 -4.18
CA ASP A 15 26.64 -9.20 -4.56
C ASP A 15 27.02 -9.03 -6.05
N ASP A 16 26.06 -8.76 -6.94
CA ASP A 16 26.24 -8.51 -8.38
C ASP A 16 25.14 -7.59 -8.97
N PRO A 17 25.43 -6.31 -9.23
CA PRO A 17 24.44 -5.35 -9.74
C PRO A 17 24.04 -5.57 -11.21
N ASP A 18 24.68 -6.51 -11.92
CA ASP A 18 24.41 -6.81 -13.34
C ASP A 18 23.63 -8.16 -13.52
N ASP A 19 23.05 -8.74 -12.45
CA ASP A 19 22.27 -10.00 -12.52
C ASP A 19 20.91 -9.81 -13.22
N SER A 20 20.69 -10.57 -14.30
CA SER A 20 19.47 -10.51 -15.12
C SER A 20 18.23 -11.14 -14.49
N ASP A 21 18.38 -11.91 -13.40
CA ASP A 21 17.28 -12.60 -12.70
C ASP A 21 16.73 -11.81 -11.49
N ASP A 22 17.25 -10.61 -11.21
CA ASP A 22 16.93 -9.83 -10.00
C ASP A 22 15.52 -9.21 -9.97
N PHE A 23 14.73 -9.33 -11.04
CA PHE A 23 13.59 -8.46 -11.27
C PHE A 23 12.21 -9.15 -11.30
N PHE A 24 11.86 -10.26 -10.57
CA PHE A 24 10.49 -10.84 -10.68
C PHE A 24 9.89 -11.60 -9.46
N VAL A 25 8.57 -11.47 -9.21
CA VAL A 25 7.69 -12.47 -8.54
C VAL A 25 6.42 -12.67 -9.40
N GLU A 26 5.75 -13.82 -9.33
CA GLU A 26 4.47 -14.16 -10.00
C GLU A 26 3.46 -14.68 -8.95
N SER A 27 2.18 -14.32 -9.05
CA SER A 27 1.09 -14.76 -8.15
C SER A 27 -0.19 -15.13 -8.91
N GLU A 28 -1.15 -15.80 -8.24
CA GLU A 28 -2.49 -16.13 -8.81
C GLU A 28 -3.35 -14.89 -9.14
N HIS A 29 -2.88 -13.71 -8.72
CA HIS A 29 -3.41 -12.39 -9.05
C HIS A 29 -2.44 -11.56 -9.95
N GLY A 30 -1.32 -12.13 -10.39
CA GLY A 30 -0.37 -11.54 -11.36
C GLY A 30 1.09 -11.42 -10.91
N PHE A 31 1.97 -10.93 -11.80
CA PHE A 31 3.42 -10.75 -11.59
C PHE A 31 3.80 -9.47 -10.81
N PHE A 32 4.69 -9.56 -9.82
CA PHE A 32 5.22 -8.47 -8.98
C PHE A 32 6.74 -8.50 -8.78
N PRO A 33 7.53 -7.63 -9.42
CA PRO A 33 8.86 -7.31 -8.94
C PRO A 33 8.99 -5.94 -8.28
N HIS A 34 9.74 -5.99 -7.18
CA HIS A 34 10.77 -5.06 -6.71
C HIS A 34 10.48 -3.98 -5.66
N TRP A 35 11.43 -3.99 -4.72
CA TRP A 35 11.89 -2.98 -3.77
C TRP A 35 10.86 -1.98 -3.25
N PHE A 36 10.05 -2.49 -2.33
CA PHE A 36 9.77 -1.78 -1.09
C PHE A 36 11.10 -1.50 -0.39
N HIS A 37 11.43 -0.23 -0.15
CA HIS A 37 12.31 0.02 0.99
C HIS A 37 11.49 -0.41 2.21
N GLN A 38 11.77 -1.58 2.78
CA GLN A 38 10.96 -2.14 3.86
C GLN A 38 10.84 -1.22 5.08
N GLU A 39 11.68 -0.18 5.19
CA GLU A 39 11.53 0.83 6.25
C GLU A 39 10.75 2.08 5.84
N THR A 40 10.52 2.37 4.54
CA THR A 40 9.85 3.62 4.10
C THR A 40 8.67 3.40 3.13
N GLY A 41 8.56 2.22 2.53
CA GLY A 41 7.52 1.84 1.58
C GLY A 41 6.27 1.21 2.18
N LYS A 42 6.15 1.17 3.51
CA LYS A 42 5.04 0.52 4.20
C LYS A 42 3.83 1.42 4.37
N TRP A 43 4.03 2.73 4.41
CA TRP A 43 2.97 3.71 4.65
C TRP A 43 2.60 4.41 3.36
N ASN A 44 1.33 4.31 2.95
CA ASN A 44 0.92 4.73 1.62
C ASN A 44 1.21 6.24 1.34
N PHE A 45 1.17 7.09 2.36
CA PHE A 45 1.46 8.53 2.22
C PHE A 45 2.86 8.84 1.65
N THR A 46 3.87 7.99 1.87
CA THR A 46 5.25 8.24 1.41
C THR A 46 5.35 8.21 -0.12
N TYR A 47 4.44 7.48 -0.77
CA TYR A 47 4.31 7.45 -2.23
C TYR A 47 3.39 8.55 -2.77
N GLN A 48 2.45 9.02 -1.95
CA GLN A 48 1.46 10.04 -2.35
C GLN A 48 2.06 11.44 -2.31
N TYR A 49 2.70 11.83 -1.20
CA TYR A 49 3.09 13.22 -0.97
C TYR A 49 4.03 13.77 -2.04
N PRO A 50 5.14 13.12 -2.41
CA PRO A 50 6.03 13.66 -3.44
C PRO A 50 5.32 13.94 -4.77
N GLN A 51 4.32 13.11 -5.10
CA GLN A 51 3.63 13.17 -6.39
C GLN A 51 2.50 14.20 -6.47
N ILE A 52 2.22 14.90 -5.37
CA ILE A 52 1.36 16.09 -5.40
C ILE A 52 2.06 17.24 -6.16
N TRP A 53 3.38 17.36 -6.04
CA TRP A 53 4.17 18.45 -6.63
C TRP A 53 5.03 18.02 -7.81
N PHE A 54 5.46 16.76 -7.83
CA PHE A 54 6.34 16.24 -8.87
C PHE A 54 5.62 15.21 -9.72
N ASP A 55 5.59 15.44 -11.04
CA ASP A 55 5.19 14.40 -11.98
C ASP A 55 6.31 13.36 -12.09
N LEU A 56 6.14 12.25 -11.38
CA LEU A 56 7.10 11.15 -11.36
C LEU A 56 6.83 10.08 -12.43
N ARG A 57 5.87 10.31 -13.34
CA ARG A 57 5.70 9.48 -14.52
C ARG A 57 6.96 9.57 -15.38
N ASP A 58 7.41 8.41 -15.85
CA ASP A 58 8.63 8.26 -16.64
C ASP A 58 9.89 8.83 -15.97
N LYS A 59 9.91 8.94 -14.63
CA LYS A 59 11.10 9.28 -13.84
C LYS A 59 11.72 8.02 -13.27
N TRP A 60 13.03 7.91 -13.43
CA TRP A 60 13.82 6.75 -13.08
C TRP A 60 14.96 7.17 -12.18
N ASP A 61 15.29 6.34 -11.19
CA ASP A 61 16.50 6.52 -10.39
C ASP A 61 17.73 5.88 -11.05
N ARG A 62 18.88 5.94 -10.38
CA ARG A 62 20.14 5.36 -10.88
C ARG A 62 20.14 3.83 -10.91
N ALA A 63 19.23 3.18 -10.17
CA ALA A 63 19.06 1.74 -10.13
C ALA A 63 18.06 1.24 -11.19
N GLY A 64 17.53 2.13 -12.05
CA GLY A 64 16.56 1.76 -13.08
C GLY A 64 15.16 1.53 -12.53
N ILE A 65 14.80 2.14 -11.40
CA ILE A 65 13.46 2.04 -10.81
C ILE A 65 12.61 3.22 -11.27
N ASN A 66 11.46 2.93 -11.88
CA ASN A 66 10.45 3.95 -12.18
C ASN A 66 9.66 4.32 -10.93
N TYR A 67 9.72 5.60 -10.53
CA TYR A 67 9.08 6.07 -9.30
C TYR A 67 7.56 5.89 -9.32
N PHE A 68 6.88 6.23 -10.42
CA PHE A 68 5.42 6.10 -10.52
C PHE A 68 4.98 4.64 -10.46
N GLN A 69 5.68 3.76 -11.18
CA GLN A 69 5.38 2.32 -11.15
C GLN A 69 5.61 1.73 -9.76
N ASN A 70 6.66 2.15 -9.05
CA ASN A 70 6.92 1.72 -7.68
C ASN A 70 5.78 2.14 -6.74
N SER A 71 5.34 3.40 -6.82
CA SER A 71 4.18 3.89 -6.05
C SER A 71 2.90 3.12 -6.33
N LYS A 72 2.66 2.74 -7.59
CA LYS A 72 1.51 1.92 -7.98
C LYS A 72 1.61 0.51 -7.40
N ASN A 73 2.77 -0.12 -7.47
CA ASN A 73 3.00 -1.44 -6.90
C ASN A 73 2.79 -1.43 -5.38
N ALA A 74 3.30 -0.41 -4.69
CA ALA A 74 3.11 -0.27 -3.25
C ALA A 74 1.63 -0.06 -2.86
N THR A 75 0.90 0.74 -3.63
CA THR A 75 -0.55 0.89 -3.44
C THR A 75 -1.30 -0.44 -3.62
N LEU A 76 -0.95 -1.21 -4.65
CA LEU A 76 -1.57 -2.50 -4.93
C LEU A 76 -1.27 -3.54 -3.85
N GLU A 77 -0.05 -3.55 -3.29
CA GLU A 77 0.30 -4.42 -2.17
C GLU A 77 -0.43 -4.03 -0.88
N ASN A 78 -0.54 -2.73 -0.60
CA ASN A 78 -1.34 -2.22 0.52
C ASN A 78 -2.78 -2.72 0.45
N ARG A 79 -3.39 -2.61 -0.74
CA ARG A 79 -4.73 -3.14 -1.00
C ARG A 79 -4.78 -4.66 -0.89
N ALA A 80 -3.82 -5.38 -1.47
CA ALA A 80 -3.77 -6.84 -1.43
C ALA A 80 -3.66 -7.36 0.00
N TYR A 81 -2.85 -6.72 0.84
CA TYR A 81 -2.73 -7.04 2.26
C TYR A 81 -4.05 -6.86 3.01
N CYS A 82 -4.78 -5.76 2.78
CA CYS A 82 -6.11 -5.57 3.37
C CYS A 82 -7.13 -6.61 2.86
N ILE A 83 -6.98 -7.12 1.63
CA ILE A 83 -7.84 -8.19 1.10
C ILE A 83 -7.49 -9.55 1.74
N GLU A 84 -6.20 -9.86 1.87
CA GLU A 84 -5.71 -11.07 2.54
C GLU A 84 -6.12 -11.09 4.01
N ASN A 85 -6.08 -9.92 4.66
CA ASN A 85 -6.49 -9.69 6.03
C ASN A 85 -5.94 -10.73 7.03
N PRO A 86 -4.61 -10.88 7.14
CA PRO A 86 -3.99 -11.96 7.92
C PRO A 86 -4.31 -11.90 9.42
N ASN A 87 -4.67 -10.71 9.93
CA ASN A 87 -5.06 -10.48 11.32
C ASN A 87 -6.58 -10.60 11.56
N ASN A 88 -7.37 -10.89 10.52
CA ASN A 88 -8.83 -10.99 10.56
C ASN A 88 -9.53 -9.71 11.07
N HIS A 89 -9.03 -8.55 10.67
CA HIS A 89 -9.63 -7.27 11.04
C HIS A 89 -11.04 -7.10 10.49
N LYS A 90 -11.92 -6.50 11.29
CA LYS A 90 -13.33 -6.34 10.91
C LYS A 90 -13.47 -5.39 9.71
N GLY A 91 -14.12 -5.89 8.67
CA GLY A 91 -14.53 -5.12 7.49
C GLY A 91 -13.46 -4.92 6.42
N TYR A 92 -12.19 -5.26 6.70
CA TYR A 92 -11.11 -5.29 5.70
C TYR A 92 -11.52 -6.10 4.47
N GLY A 93 -11.10 -5.66 3.29
CA GLY A 93 -11.42 -6.35 2.05
C GLY A 93 -11.20 -5.50 0.81
N THR A 94 -11.82 -5.90 -0.30
CA THR A 94 -11.64 -5.24 -1.60
C THR A 94 -12.00 -3.74 -1.61
N ASN A 95 -12.88 -3.33 -0.70
CA ASN A 95 -13.45 -1.98 -0.60
C ASN A 95 -13.12 -1.26 0.72
N VAL A 96 -12.38 -1.91 1.64
CA VAL A 96 -11.93 -1.32 2.91
C VAL A 96 -10.44 -1.62 3.00
N TRP A 97 -9.66 -0.65 2.54
CA TRP A 97 -8.21 -0.72 2.45
C TRP A 97 -7.62 0.70 2.49
N GLY A 98 -6.31 0.81 2.65
CA GLY A 98 -5.60 2.09 2.67
C GLY A 98 -4.87 2.31 3.99
N LEU A 99 -4.00 1.38 4.37
CA LEU A 99 -3.15 1.54 5.55
C LEU A 99 -2.17 2.68 5.32
N THR A 100 -2.23 3.70 6.16
CA THR A 100 -1.31 4.83 6.16
C THR A 100 -1.29 5.43 7.57
N ALA A 101 -0.37 6.37 7.80
CA ALA A 101 -0.32 7.05 9.08
C ALA A 101 -1.57 7.92 9.32
N CYS A 102 -2.13 7.85 10.52
CA CYS A 102 -3.34 8.56 10.91
C CYS A 102 -3.49 8.65 12.44
N GLU A 103 -4.49 9.42 12.90
CA GLU A 103 -4.96 9.38 14.29
C GLU A 103 -5.63 8.02 14.57
N CYS A 104 -5.26 7.38 15.68
CA CYS A 104 -5.87 6.12 16.12
C CYS A 104 -5.86 6.03 17.65
N PRO A 105 -6.97 5.60 18.28
CA PRO A 105 -7.10 5.61 19.74
C PRO A 105 -6.34 4.46 20.43
N LEU A 106 -5.82 3.49 19.67
CA LEU A 106 -5.20 2.27 20.18
C LEU A 106 -3.70 2.43 20.49
N HIS A 107 -3.10 3.55 20.11
CA HIS A 107 -1.71 3.88 20.39
C HIS A 107 -1.60 4.95 21.49
N ASP A 108 -0.59 4.86 22.36
CA ASP A 108 -0.38 5.80 23.49
C ASP A 108 -0.31 7.27 23.06
N SER A 109 0.14 7.55 21.84
CA SER A 109 0.21 8.88 21.23
C SER A 109 -1.07 9.33 20.52
N ASN A 110 -2.12 8.51 20.49
CA ASN A 110 -3.28 8.63 19.61
C ASN A 110 -2.93 8.72 18.11
N TYR A 111 -1.79 8.15 17.70
CA TYR A 111 -1.26 8.23 16.35
C TYR A 111 -0.53 6.93 16.01
N GLY A 112 -0.78 6.39 14.81
CA GLY A 112 -0.17 5.17 14.32
C GLY A 112 0.31 5.34 12.89
N ALA A 113 1.45 4.73 12.56
CA ALA A 113 1.98 4.66 11.20
C ALA A 113 1.64 3.29 10.61
N HIS A 114 0.38 3.10 10.21
CA HIS A 114 -0.13 1.80 9.79
C HIS A 114 0.36 1.42 8.39
N GLY A 115 0.80 0.18 8.22
CA GLY A 115 1.24 -0.36 6.94
C GLY A 115 1.11 -1.88 6.88
N PRO A 116 1.22 -2.48 5.67
CA PRO A 116 1.20 -3.92 5.51
C PRO A 116 2.27 -4.60 6.36
N ARG A 117 1.83 -5.51 7.25
CA ARG A 117 2.68 -6.24 8.21
C ARG A 117 3.44 -5.33 9.18
N GLN A 118 3.01 -4.09 9.38
CA GLN A 118 3.59 -3.16 10.35
C GLN A 118 2.51 -2.33 11.03
N ASP A 119 2.43 -2.46 12.35
CA ASP A 119 1.57 -1.63 13.19
C ASP A 119 0.11 -1.58 12.70
N ASP A 120 -0.36 -2.64 12.03
CA ASP A 120 -1.76 -2.79 11.63
C ASP A 120 -2.57 -3.23 12.84
N ASP A 121 -3.48 -2.36 13.29
CA ASP A 121 -4.35 -2.54 14.44
C ASP A 121 -5.85 -2.57 14.03
N GLY A 122 -6.13 -2.70 12.73
CA GLY A 122 -7.48 -2.64 12.17
C GLY A 122 -7.96 -1.23 11.82
N THR A 123 -7.13 -0.20 12.04
CA THR A 123 -7.46 1.18 11.71
C THR A 123 -7.21 1.50 10.24
N ILE A 124 -8.25 1.96 9.55
CA ILE A 124 -8.21 2.39 8.15
C ILE A 124 -8.37 3.90 8.06
N ALA A 125 -7.44 4.52 7.34
CA ALA A 125 -7.53 5.93 6.96
C ALA A 125 -8.01 6.07 5.51
N PRO A 126 -9.17 6.70 5.23
CA PRO A 126 -9.63 6.97 3.86
C PRO A 126 -8.62 7.75 3.01
N ALA A 127 -7.68 8.46 3.63
CA ALA A 127 -6.52 9.08 2.98
C ALA A 127 -5.65 8.08 2.20
N GLY A 128 -5.51 6.84 2.70
CA GLY A 128 -4.75 5.80 2.03
C GLY A 128 -5.33 5.45 0.66
N ALA A 129 -6.64 5.17 0.58
CA ALA A 129 -7.29 4.90 -0.70
C ALA A 129 -7.42 6.15 -1.58
N SER A 130 -7.82 7.30 -1.01
CA SER A 130 -8.06 8.53 -1.77
C SER A 130 -6.80 9.16 -2.34
N GLY A 131 -5.71 9.23 -1.58
CA GLY A 131 -4.42 9.73 -2.06
C GLY A 131 -3.81 8.85 -3.15
N SER A 132 -4.20 7.57 -3.21
CA SER A 132 -3.75 6.62 -4.22
C SER A 132 -4.60 6.59 -5.50
N MET A 133 -5.57 7.49 -5.67
CA MET A 133 -6.44 7.51 -6.83
C MET A 133 -5.69 7.69 -8.17
N ILE A 134 -4.53 8.34 -8.17
CA ILE A 134 -3.67 8.46 -9.37
C ILE A 134 -3.00 7.13 -9.77
N PHE A 135 -2.86 6.20 -8.83
CA PHE A 135 -2.21 4.90 -9.04
C PHE A 135 -3.23 3.78 -9.33
N THR A 136 -4.36 3.80 -8.62
CA THR A 136 -5.42 2.78 -8.64
C THR A 136 -6.81 3.42 -8.67
N PRO A 137 -7.17 4.15 -9.74
CA PRO A 137 -8.36 4.99 -9.75
C PRO A 137 -9.66 4.20 -9.52
N HIS A 138 -9.79 3.01 -10.12
CA HIS A 138 -10.99 2.19 -9.99
C HIS A 138 -11.14 1.67 -8.55
N GLU A 139 -10.08 1.06 -8.02
CA GLU A 139 -10.05 0.49 -6.66
C GLU A 139 -10.24 1.55 -5.59
N SER A 140 -9.64 2.73 -5.77
CA SER A 140 -9.76 3.86 -4.85
C SER A 140 -11.18 4.43 -4.86
N ILE A 141 -11.78 4.63 -6.04
CA ILE A 141 -13.14 5.16 -6.14
C ILE A 141 -14.16 4.19 -5.54
N GLU A 142 -14.05 2.89 -5.85
CA GLU A 142 -14.94 1.87 -5.30
C GLU A 142 -14.83 1.78 -3.77
N ALA A 143 -13.61 1.82 -3.23
CA ALA A 143 -13.42 1.81 -1.79
C ALA A 143 -14.02 3.05 -1.10
N LEU A 144 -13.79 4.25 -1.65
CA LEU A 144 -14.36 5.48 -1.08
C LEU A 144 -15.89 5.50 -1.19
N ARG A 145 -16.47 5.03 -2.31
CA ARG A 145 -17.93 4.92 -2.45
C ARG A 145 -18.49 3.97 -1.41
N TYR A 146 -17.92 2.77 -1.29
CA TYR A 146 -18.35 1.78 -0.31
C TYR A 146 -18.23 2.31 1.12
N MET A 147 -17.08 2.87 1.51
CA MET A 147 -16.87 3.45 2.84
C MET A 147 -17.92 4.51 3.16
N LYS A 148 -18.27 5.37 2.20
CA LYS A 148 -19.31 6.38 2.40
C LYS A 148 -20.71 5.77 2.47
N GLU A 149 -21.03 4.80 1.62
CA GLU A 149 -22.37 4.20 1.54
C GLU A 149 -22.66 3.28 2.73
N ALA A 150 -21.70 2.42 3.11
CA ALA A 150 -21.88 1.44 4.17
C ALA A 150 -21.72 2.03 5.57
N HIS A 151 -20.94 3.11 5.70
CA HIS A 151 -20.49 3.59 7.00
C HIS A 151 -20.44 5.12 7.12
N GLY A 152 -21.02 5.86 6.15
CA GLY A 152 -21.00 7.32 6.13
C GLY A 152 -21.60 7.96 7.39
N ASP A 153 -22.60 7.34 8.01
CA ASP A 153 -23.20 7.82 9.26
C ASP A 153 -22.19 7.89 10.42
N LEU A 154 -21.13 7.08 10.37
CA LEU A 154 -20.10 7.02 11.41
C LEU A 154 -18.95 8.00 11.15
N PHE A 155 -18.53 8.15 9.89
CA PHE A 155 -17.27 8.83 9.57
C PHE A 155 -17.28 9.72 8.32
N TRP A 156 -18.45 10.08 7.79
CA TRP A 156 -18.59 11.20 6.85
C TRP A 156 -19.10 12.46 7.58
N TRP A 157 -18.41 13.59 7.40
CA TRP A 157 -18.74 14.84 8.08
C TRP A 157 -18.62 16.07 7.16
N LYS A 158 -18.73 17.27 7.76
CA LYS A 158 -18.67 18.58 7.07
C LYS A 158 -17.49 18.73 6.10
N TYR A 159 -16.35 18.09 6.39
CA TYR A 159 -15.12 18.20 5.60
C TYR A 159 -14.78 16.93 4.80
N GLY A 160 -15.74 16.02 4.63
CA GLY A 160 -15.54 14.73 3.98
C GLY A 160 -15.34 13.61 5.00
N PHE A 161 -14.52 12.62 4.66
CA PHE A 161 -14.17 11.56 5.59
C PHE A 161 -13.45 12.12 6.83
N LYS A 162 -13.74 11.54 8.00
CA LYS A 162 -12.86 11.66 9.17
C LYS A 162 -11.50 11.03 8.85
N ASP A 163 -10.50 11.35 9.67
CA ASP A 163 -9.10 10.95 9.43
C ASP A 163 -8.94 9.44 9.29
N ALA A 164 -9.54 8.69 10.22
CA ALA A 164 -9.55 7.24 10.21
C ALA A 164 -10.77 6.66 10.94
N PHE A 165 -10.96 5.35 10.78
CA PHE A 165 -11.93 4.55 11.53
C PHE A 165 -11.40 3.15 11.80
N ASN A 166 -11.87 2.52 12.87
CA ASN A 166 -11.60 1.13 13.19
C ASN A 166 -12.93 0.44 13.48
N LEU A 167 -13.32 -0.54 12.67
CA LEU A 167 -14.66 -1.16 12.76
C LEU A 167 -14.82 -2.11 13.96
N GLU A 168 -13.73 -2.43 14.65
CA GLU A 168 -13.72 -3.29 15.84
C GLU A 168 -14.06 -2.50 17.11
N THR A 169 -13.82 -1.19 17.11
CA THR A 169 -13.96 -0.33 18.29
C THR A 169 -15.16 0.62 18.25
N VAL A 170 -15.85 0.71 17.10
CA VAL A 170 -17.11 1.45 16.91
C VAL A 170 -18.35 0.65 17.25
#